data_AF-A0A0F9WNZ2-F1
#
_entry.id   AF-A0A0F9WNZ2-F1
#
_cell.length_a   1.000
_cell.length_b   1.000
_cell.length_c   1.000
_cell.angle_alpha   90.00
_cell.angle_beta   90.00
_cell.angle_gamma   90.00
#
_symmetry.space_group_name_H-M   'P 1'
#
loop_
_entity.id
_entity.type
_entity.pdbx_description
1 polymer ?
#
loop_
_entity_poly.entity_id
_entity_poly.type
_entity_poly.pdbx_seq_one_letter_code
_entity_poly.pdbx_strand_id
1 'polypeptide(L)'
;MIEFACENCGKKFKVAEEHAGKRTKCPACENALTIPAAGESVFVNDPFGQAPAPSSPTPSTHTHRQPPGRPAARHPATGQVVPVATPVASAVNIAGTDGFKLTRKTAVYFGVGLVVVVAVLFGMKSCWSGVSEAMNDPKIGALTYAQMVVKRHLKSPSTADFGGWRQTADNCVTDLGKNKYLVEGWVDSENSFGATVRTSFSVKVEHAGDDMWRVIEGPTMKAR
;
A
#
# COMPACT_ATOMS: atom_id res chain seq x y z
N MET A 1 -5.31 -31.33 -4.83
CA MET A 1 -5.78 -31.76 -6.18
C MET A 1 -6.80 -30.75 -6.68
N ILE A 2 -6.68 -30.29 -7.93
CA ILE A 2 -7.46 -29.18 -8.49
C ILE A 2 -8.49 -29.74 -9.47
N GLU A 3 -9.76 -29.39 -9.29
CA GLU A 3 -10.84 -29.72 -10.21
C GLU A 3 -11.24 -28.49 -11.03
N PHE A 4 -11.28 -28.62 -12.35
CA PHE A 4 -11.65 -27.52 -13.24
C PHE A 4 -12.32 -28.04 -14.51
N ALA A 5 -13.09 -27.17 -15.19
CA ALA A 5 -13.77 -27.49 -16.44
C ALA A 5 -13.12 -26.76 -17.62
N CYS A 6 -13.08 -27.40 -18.78
CA CYS A 6 -12.66 -26.74 -20.01
C CYS A 6 -13.73 -25.74 -20.48
N GLU A 7 -13.34 -24.50 -20.73
CA GLU A 7 -14.25 -23.43 -21.17
C GLU A 7 -14.80 -23.64 -22.59
N ASN A 8 -14.16 -24.50 -23.40
CA ASN A 8 -14.55 -24.73 -24.79
C ASN A 8 -15.46 -25.96 -24.96
N CYS A 9 -15.22 -27.05 -24.21
CA CYS A 9 -16.01 -28.29 -24.32
C CYS A 9 -16.81 -28.67 -23.05
N GLY A 10 -16.63 -27.94 -21.95
CA GLY A 10 -17.35 -28.17 -20.69
C GLY A 10 -16.95 -29.42 -19.89
N LYS A 11 -16.01 -30.24 -20.38
CA LYS A 11 -15.56 -31.44 -19.65
C LYS A 11 -14.75 -31.06 -18.41
N LYS A 12 -15.02 -31.76 -17.30
CA LYS A 12 -14.37 -31.58 -16.00
C LYS A 12 -13.14 -32.49 -15.90
N PHE A 13 -12.05 -31.98 -15.36
CA PHE A 13 -10.78 -32.69 -15.18
C PHE A 13 -10.26 -32.49 -13.76
N LYS A 14 -9.59 -33.53 -13.24
CA LYS A 14 -8.90 -33.49 -11.94
C LYS A 14 -7.41 -33.60 -12.18
N VAL A 15 -6.64 -32.63 -11.72
CA VAL A 15 -5.19 -32.58 -11.94
C VAL A 15 -4.47 -32.24 -10.64
N ALA A 16 -3.26 -32.77 -10.48
CA ALA A 16 -2.39 -32.44 -9.35
C ALA A 16 -1.98 -30.95 -9.36
N GLU A 17 -1.74 -30.39 -8.18
CA GLU A 17 -1.38 -28.97 -7.99
C GLU A 17 -0.03 -28.60 -8.61
N GLU A 18 0.84 -29.58 -8.87
CA GLU A 18 2.12 -29.38 -9.56
C GLU A 18 2.00 -28.88 -11.01
N HIS A 19 0.80 -29.01 -11.59
CA HIS A 19 0.47 -28.50 -12.91
C HIS A 19 -0.32 -27.19 -12.86
N ALA A 20 -0.56 -26.63 -11.68
CA ALA A 20 -1.28 -25.37 -11.55
C ALA A 20 -0.50 -24.20 -12.16
N GLY A 21 -1.22 -23.27 -12.80
CA GLY A 21 -0.65 -22.14 -13.54
C GLY A 21 -0.04 -22.49 -14.91
N LYS A 22 0.04 -23.78 -15.28
CA LYS A 22 0.58 -24.20 -16.59
C LYS A 22 -0.52 -24.22 -17.65
N ARG A 23 -0.13 -23.90 -18.89
CA ARG A 23 -1.00 -24.03 -20.08
C ARG A 23 -0.80 -25.41 -20.69
N THR A 24 -1.89 -26.13 -20.90
CA THR A 24 -1.89 -27.47 -21.52
C THR A 24 -2.97 -27.56 -22.60
N LYS A 25 -3.00 -28.64 -23.39
CA LYS A 25 -4.08 -28.91 -24.34
C LYS A 25 -5.18 -29.73 -23.67
N CYS A 26 -6.43 -29.40 -23.95
CA CYS A 26 -7.58 -30.19 -23.51
C CYS A 26 -7.59 -31.54 -24.24
N PRO A 27 -7.61 -32.69 -23.55
CA PRO A 27 -7.62 -34.01 -24.20
C PRO A 27 -8.96 -34.34 -24.89
N ALA A 28 -9.98 -33.50 -24.74
CA ALA A 28 -11.31 -33.74 -25.29
C ALA A 28 -11.66 -32.87 -26.51
N CYS A 29 -11.05 -31.70 -26.65
CA CYS A 29 -11.32 -30.78 -27.76
C CYS A 29 -10.06 -30.13 -28.32
N GLU A 30 -8.88 -30.53 -27.84
CA GLU A 30 -7.54 -30.09 -28.27
C GLU A 30 -7.21 -28.61 -28.09
N ASN A 31 -8.18 -27.79 -27.64
CA ASN A 31 -7.97 -26.38 -27.36
C ASN A 31 -7.05 -26.14 -26.15
N ALA A 32 -6.30 -25.05 -26.21
CA ALA A 32 -5.42 -24.62 -25.11
C ALA A 32 -6.25 -24.26 -23.87
N LEU A 33 -5.88 -24.84 -22.73
CA LEU A 33 -6.55 -24.73 -21.44
C LEU A 33 -5.50 -24.39 -20.37
N THR A 34 -5.81 -23.43 -19.49
CA THR A 34 -4.92 -23.03 -18.40
C THR A 34 -5.43 -23.63 -17.10
N ILE A 35 -4.55 -24.30 -16.35
CA ILE A 35 -4.90 -24.91 -15.06
C ILE A 35 -4.87 -23.81 -14.00
N PRO A 36 -5.98 -23.53 -13.27
CA PRO A 36 -6.00 -22.48 -12.27
C PRO A 36 -5.09 -22.83 -11.09
N ALA A 37 -4.30 -21.86 -10.61
CA ALA A 37 -3.47 -22.00 -9.40
C ALA A 37 -4.38 -21.98 -8.16
N ALA A 38 -4.50 -23.11 -7.47
CA ALA A 38 -5.22 -23.17 -6.20
C ALA A 38 -4.32 -22.64 -5.08
N GLY A 39 -4.62 -21.46 -4.57
CA GLY A 39 -4.18 -21.03 -3.24
C GLY A 39 -3.37 -19.74 -3.17
N GLU A 40 -4.05 -18.59 -3.14
CA GLU A 40 -3.80 -17.60 -2.10
C GLU A 40 -5.17 -17.22 -1.51
N SER A 41 -5.35 -17.49 -0.22
CA SER A 41 -6.56 -17.17 0.51
C SER A 41 -6.66 -15.66 0.70
N VAL A 42 -7.24 -14.97 -0.27
CA VAL A 42 -7.67 -13.58 -0.11
C VAL A 42 -9.03 -13.61 0.59
N PHE A 43 -9.02 -13.63 1.93
CA PHE A 43 -10.17 -13.19 2.72
C PHE A 43 -10.24 -11.67 2.65
N VAL A 44 -10.74 -11.16 1.53
CA VAL A 44 -11.43 -9.87 1.52
C VAL A 44 -12.91 -10.25 1.55
N ASN A 45 -13.60 -9.93 2.64
CA ASN A 45 -15.05 -10.01 2.73
C ASN A 45 -15.62 -9.01 1.72
N ASP A 46 -15.69 -9.42 0.45
CA ASP A 46 -16.30 -8.68 -0.63
C ASP A 46 -17.79 -9.08 -0.67
N PRO A 47 -18.74 -8.20 -0.27
CA PRO A 47 -20.17 -8.48 -0.45
C PRO A 47 -20.58 -8.55 -1.92
N PHE A 48 -19.68 -8.24 -2.85
CA PHE A 48 -19.88 -8.38 -4.29
C PHE A 48 -18.66 -9.06 -4.91
N GLY A 49 -18.54 -10.36 -4.68
CA GLY A 49 -17.47 -11.18 -5.23
C GLY A 49 -17.31 -10.98 -6.74
N GLN A 50 -16.14 -10.44 -7.14
CA GLN A 50 -15.67 -10.52 -8.50
C GLN A 50 -14.15 -10.64 -8.54
N ALA A 51 -13.72 -11.52 -9.45
CA ALA A 51 -12.35 -11.97 -9.65
C ALA A 51 -11.34 -10.82 -9.77
N PRO A 52 -10.06 -11.05 -9.38
CA PRO A 52 -9.00 -10.08 -9.62
C PRO A 52 -8.96 -9.73 -11.11
N ALA A 53 -9.12 -8.44 -11.41
CA ALA A 53 -9.03 -7.93 -12.78
C ALA A 53 -7.69 -8.35 -13.41
N PRO A 54 -7.69 -8.72 -14.70
CA PRO A 54 -6.48 -9.17 -15.38
C PRO A 54 -5.43 -8.06 -15.35
N SER A 55 -4.29 -8.35 -14.72
CA SER A 55 -3.05 -7.62 -14.91
C SER A 55 -2.68 -7.70 -16.40
N SER A 56 -3.12 -6.70 -17.16
CA SER A 56 -2.74 -6.55 -18.56
C SER A 56 -1.23 -6.31 -18.67
N PRO A 57 -0.61 -6.79 -19.76
CA PRO A 57 0.81 -7.07 -19.83
C PRO A 57 1.66 -5.81 -19.96
N THR A 58 2.89 -5.95 -19.48
CA THR A 58 4.07 -5.09 -19.61
C THR A 58 4.08 -4.21 -20.87
N PRO A 59 4.43 -2.91 -20.79
CA PRO A 59 4.44 -2.03 -21.94
C PRO A 59 5.45 -2.48 -22.99
N SER A 60 4.99 -2.47 -24.24
CA SER A 60 5.78 -2.62 -25.45
C SER A 60 6.98 -1.69 -25.46
N THR A 61 8.13 -2.27 -25.82
CA THR A 61 9.40 -1.64 -26.15
C THR A 61 9.19 -0.41 -27.05
N HIS A 62 9.29 0.79 -26.48
CA HIS A 62 9.55 1.99 -27.27
C HIS A 62 11.00 1.91 -27.78
N THR A 63 11.15 1.57 -29.05
CA THR A 63 12.43 1.62 -29.77
C THR A 63 12.88 3.06 -29.86
N HIS A 64 13.67 3.51 -28.88
CA HIS A 64 14.40 4.77 -28.95
C HIS A 64 15.40 4.69 -30.11
N ARG A 65 15.08 5.32 -31.26
CA ARG A 65 16.06 5.55 -32.33
C ARG A 65 17.13 6.52 -31.80
N GLN A 66 18.29 5.96 -31.49
CA GLN A 66 19.51 6.72 -31.23
C GLN A 66 20.05 7.32 -32.55
N PRO A 67 20.45 8.61 -32.59
CA PRO A 67 21.22 9.17 -33.71
C PRO A 67 22.69 8.68 -33.67
N PRO A 68 23.40 8.66 -34.82
CA PRO A 68 24.71 8.04 -34.93
C PRO A 68 25.87 8.94 -34.47
N GLY A 69 26.81 8.34 -33.75
CA GLY A 69 28.25 8.61 -33.90
C GLY A 69 28.89 9.70 -33.04
N ARG A 70 29.58 9.28 -31.96
CA ARG A 70 30.85 9.91 -31.55
C ARG A 70 31.82 8.84 -31.03
N PRO A 71 33.12 8.84 -31.41
CA PRO A 71 34.02 7.73 -31.15
C PRO A 71 34.41 7.60 -29.67
N ALA A 72 34.57 6.35 -29.24
CA ALA A 72 34.97 5.92 -27.91
C ALA A 72 36.41 6.35 -27.59
N ALA A 73 36.56 7.22 -26.59
CA ALA A 73 37.83 7.45 -25.93
C ALA A 73 38.12 6.28 -24.97
N ARG A 74 39.28 5.66 -25.19
CA ARG A 74 39.82 4.48 -24.52
C ARG A 74 40.41 4.94 -23.17
N HIS A 75 39.87 4.46 -22.04
CA HIS A 75 40.49 4.67 -20.73
C HIS A 75 41.26 3.42 -20.31
N PRO A 76 42.52 3.55 -19.85
CA PRO A 76 43.36 2.44 -19.45
C PRO A 76 42.95 1.89 -18.08
N ALA A 77 43.09 0.58 -17.95
CA ALA A 77 43.03 -0.15 -16.69
C ALA A 77 44.25 0.20 -15.84
N THR A 78 44.04 0.83 -14.70
CA THR A 78 45.02 0.85 -13.60
C THR A 78 44.32 0.42 -12.33
N GLY A 79 44.71 -0.77 -11.87
CA GLY A 79 44.33 -1.28 -10.56
C GLY A 79 44.95 -0.42 -9.46
N GLN A 80 44.15 -0.13 -8.44
CA GLN A 80 44.67 0.28 -7.16
C GLN A 80 43.93 -0.50 -6.07
N VAL A 81 44.71 -1.38 -5.46
CA VAL A 81 44.38 -2.23 -4.34
C VAL A 81 44.21 -1.32 -3.12
N VAL A 82 43.01 -1.28 -2.53
CA VAL A 82 42.76 -0.60 -1.26
C VAL A 82 43.27 -1.50 -0.13
N PRO A 83 44.16 -1.04 0.76
CA PRO A 83 44.54 -1.81 1.93
C PRO A 83 43.38 -1.84 2.93
N VAL A 84 43.04 -3.05 3.37
CA VAL A 84 42.15 -3.33 4.50
C VAL A 84 42.75 -2.70 5.75
N ALA A 85 42.09 -1.67 6.28
CA ALA A 85 42.40 -1.12 7.58
C ALA A 85 41.91 -2.10 8.66
N THR A 86 42.87 -2.64 9.38
CA THR A 86 42.71 -3.41 10.62
C THR A 86 41.91 -2.63 11.66
N PRO A 87 40.92 -3.22 12.36
CA PRO A 87 40.39 -2.62 13.56
C PRO A 87 41.46 -2.75 14.66
N VAL A 88 42.08 -1.61 15.00
CA VAL A 88 42.84 -1.50 16.25
C VAL A 88 41.87 -1.72 17.41
N ALA A 89 42.04 -2.86 18.08
CA ALA A 89 41.41 -3.14 19.36
C ALA A 89 41.86 -2.07 20.37
N SER A 90 41.06 -1.02 20.53
CA SER A 90 41.19 -0.13 21.68
C SER A 90 40.64 -0.88 22.88
N ALA A 91 41.54 -1.54 23.60
CA ALA A 91 41.30 -1.99 24.96
C ALA A 91 41.12 -0.75 25.84
N VAL A 92 39.88 -0.28 25.96
CA VAL A 92 39.49 0.63 27.02
C VAL A 92 39.52 -0.19 28.31
N ASN A 93 40.60 -0.04 29.06
CA ASN A 93 40.64 -0.44 30.46
C ASN A 93 39.61 0.42 31.21
N ILE A 94 38.42 -0.13 31.49
CA ILE A 94 37.53 0.43 32.51
C ILE A 94 38.12 0.03 33.86
N ALA A 95 39.18 0.73 34.25
CA ALA A 95 39.63 0.78 35.63
C ALA A 95 38.78 1.82 36.35
N GLY A 96 38.11 1.42 37.43
CA GLY A 96 37.51 2.33 38.39
C GLY A 96 36.02 2.12 38.63
N THR A 97 35.62 0.98 39.20
CA THR A 97 34.46 0.98 40.11
C THR A 97 34.93 1.56 41.45
N ASP A 98 35.18 2.87 41.48
CA ASP A 98 35.35 3.59 42.73
C ASP A 98 33.96 3.70 43.34
N GLY A 99 33.77 3.03 44.48
CA GLY A 99 32.51 2.99 45.20
C GLY A 99 31.93 4.38 45.36
N PHE A 100 30.82 4.63 44.67
CA PHE A 100 30.07 5.88 44.76
C PHE A 100 29.55 6.01 46.19
N LYS A 101 30.30 6.72 47.04
CA LYS A 101 29.88 7.02 48.41
C LYS A 101 28.66 7.94 48.32
N LEU A 102 27.49 7.35 48.55
CA LEU A 102 26.21 8.05 48.58
C LEU A 102 26.18 9.03 49.76
N THR A 103 26.67 10.23 49.51
CA THR A 103 26.59 11.36 50.44
C THR A 103 25.20 12.00 50.32
N ARG A 104 24.68 12.59 51.42
CA ARG A 104 23.34 13.22 51.42
C ARG A 104 23.11 14.20 50.27
N LYS A 105 24.16 14.84 49.76
CA LYS A 105 24.09 15.76 48.62
C LYS A 105 23.89 15.03 47.29
N THR A 106 24.56 13.91 47.05
CA THR A 106 24.39 13.10 45.82
C THR A 106 23.00 12.45 45.77
N ALA A 107 22.48 11.94 46.89
CA ALA A 107 21.10 11.45 46.97
C ALA A 107 20.05 12.54 46.68
N VAL A 108 20.28 13.78 47.12
CA VAL A 108 19.41 14.93 46.81
C VAL A 108 19.44 15.27 45.32
N TYR A 109 20.62 15.31 44.67
CA TYR A 109 20.70 15.57 43.22
C TYR A 109 20.06 14.47 42.38
N PHE A 110 20.19 13.19 42.79
CA PHE A 110 19.48 12.10 42.13
C PHE A 110 17.96 12.17 42.35
N GLY A 111 17.50 12.55 43.56
CA GLY A 111 16.08 12.75 43.85
C GLY A 111 15.48 13.92 43.08
N VAL A 112 16.16 15.07 43.02
CA VAL A 112 15.72 16.24 42.25
C VAL A 112 15.78 15.96 40.76
N GLY A 113 16.83 15.29 40.27
CA GLY A 113 16.95 14.86 38.88
C GLY A 113 15.82 13.90 38.48
N LEU A 114 15.48 12.94 39.34
CA LEU A 114 14.36 12.02 39.12
C LEU A 114 13.02 12.75 39.14
N VAL A 115 12.82 13.72 40.03
CA VAL A 115 11.60 14.56 40.06
C VAL A 115 11.48 15.42 38.80
N VAL A 116 12.57 16.00 38.30
CA VAL A 116 12.58 16.79 37.05
C VAL A 116 12.30 15.88 35.84
N VAL A 117 12.93 14.70 35.77
CA VAL A 117 12.67 13.72 34.70
C VAL A 117 11.22 13.24 34.75
N VAL A 118 10.69 12.92 35.94
CA VAL A 118 9.28 12.53 36.11
C VAL A 118 8.34 13.67 35.74
N ALA A 119 8.66 14.93 36.08
CA ALA A 119 7.86 16.10 35.71
C ALA A 119 7.89 16.37 34.19
N VAL A 120 9.03 16.18 33.53
CA VAL A 120 9.16 16.27 32.07
C VAL A 120 8.40 15.13 31.38
N LEU A 121 8.48 13.91 31.92
CA LEU A 121 7.71 12.77 31.42
C LEU A 121 6.20 12.95 31.67
N PHE A 122 5.77 13.54 32.79
CA PHE A 122 4.37 13.90 33.05
C PHE A 122 3.88 15.05 32.14
N GLY A 123 4.73 16.05 31.88
CA GLY A 123 4.47 17.13 30.92
C GLY A 123 4.35 16.61 29.49
N MET A 124 5.21 15.67 29.08
CA MET A 124 5.12 14.99 27.77
C MET A 124 3.90 14.05 27.68
N LYS A 125 3.50 13.41 28.79
CA LYS A 125 2.29 12.57 28.82
C LYS A 125 1.01 13.37 28.62
N SER A 126 1.02 14.65 28.99
CA SER A 126 -0.10 15.58 28.80
C SER A 126 -0.26 16.06 27.35
N CYS A 127 0.76 15.89 26.49
CA CYS A 127 0.68 16.19 25.06
C CYS A 127 0.45 14.94 24.20
N TRP A 128 0.83 13.76 24.69
CA TRP A 128 0.70 12.50 23.93
C TRP A 128 -0.76 12.05 23.75
N SER A 129 -1.68 12.48 24.63
CA SER A 129 -3.08 12.02 24.61
C SER A 129 -3.87 12.50 23.38
N GLY A 130 -3.41 13.54 22.67
CA GLY A 130 -4.13 14.10 21.51
C GLY A 130 -3.81 13.42 20.16
N VAL A 131 -2.72 12.65 20.08
CA VAL A 131 -2.26 12.10 18.78
C VAL A 131 -3.01 10.83 18.37
N SER A 132 -3.60 10.10 19.32
CA SER A 132 -4.33 8.85 19.07
C SER A 132 -5.75 9.05 18.54
N GLU A 133 -6.37 10.20 18.80
CA GLU A 133 -7.75 10.48 18.35
C GLU A 133 -7.80 10.87 16.87
N ALA A 134 -6.79 11.61 16.38
CA ALA A 134 -6.74 12.06 14.98
C ALA A 134 -6.51 10.92 13.96
N MET A 135 -5.93 9.79 14.38
CA MET A 135 -5.68 8.65 13.48
C MET A 135 -6.90 7.72 13.32
N ASN A 136 -7.95 7.92 14.11
CA ASN A 136 -9.18 7.11 14.08
C ASN A 136 -10.40 7.92 13.64
N ASP A 137 -10.22 8.99 12.84
CA ASP A 137 -11.36 9.70 12.27
C ASP A 137 -12.04 8.79 11.21
N PRO A 138 -13.30 8.36 11.41
CA PRO A 138 -14.00 7.53 10.45
C PRO A 138 -14.13 8.19 9.07
N LYS A 139 -14.00 9.53 8.96
CA LYS A 139 -13.97 10.21 7.67
C LYS A 139 -12.79 9.82 6.80
N ILE A 140 -11.62 9.54 7.39
CA ILE A 140 -10.44 9.08 6.64
C ILE A 140 -10.76 7.72 6.01
N GLY A 141 -11.33 6.80 6.80
CA GLY A 141 -11.78 5.49 6.32
C GLY A 141 -12.84 5.61 5.22
N ALA A 142 -13.82 6.51 5.39
CA ALA A 142 -14.87 6.75 4.40
C ALA A 142 -14.27 7.23 3.07
N LEU A 143 -13.32 8.17 3.11
CA LEU A 143 -12.65 8.69 1.92
C LEU A 143 -11.84 7.60 1.20
N THR A 144 -11.03 6.83 1.94
CA THR A 144 -10.23 5.74 1.37
C THR A 144 -11.11 4.67 0.73
N TYR A 145 -12.18 4.27 1.41
CA TYR A 145 -13.12 3.28 0.89
C TYR A 145 -13.85 3.80 -0.36
N ALA A 146 -14.32 5.05 -0.33
CA ALA A 146 -14.92 5.71 -1.49
C ALA A 146 -13.97 5.77 -2.70
N GLN A 147 -12.72 6.17 -2.49
CA GLN A 147 -11.70 6.21 -3.54
C GLN A 147 -11.47 4.82 -4.15
N MET A 148 -11.43 3.77 -3.33
CA MET A 148 -11.33 2.39 -3.80
C MET A 148 -12.52 2.00 -4.67
N VAL A 149 -13.74 2.30 -4.23
CA VAL A 149 -14.97 2.03 -5.00
C VAL A 149 -14.92 2.76 -6.34
N VAL A 150 -14.67 4.07 -6.32
CA VAL A 150 -14.57 4.89 -7.53
C VAL A 150 -13.49 4.36 -8.47
N LYS A 151 -12.31 4.01 -7.96
CA LYS A 151 -11.19 3.49 -8.75
C LYS A 151 -11.54 2.21 -9.51
N ARG A 152 -12.37 1.34 -8.92
CA ARG A 152 -12.86 0.11 -9.59
C ARG A 152 -13.85 0.39 -10.72
N HIS A 153 -14.53 1.53 -10.70
CA HIS A 153 -15.46 1.95 -11.76
C HIS A 153 -14.77 2.70 -12.92
N LEU A 154 -13.48 3.00 -12.82
CA LEU A 154 -12.74 3.68 -13.87
C LEU A 154 -12.33 2.73 -14.99
N LYS A 155 -12.27 3.25 -16.23
CA LYS A 155 -11.75 2.49 -17.39
C LYS A 155 -10.27 2.13 -17.23
N SER A 156 -9.50 3.01 -16.60
CA SER A 156 -8.07 2.85 -16.37
C SER A 156 -7.74 3.09 -14.89
N PRO A 157 -8.02 2.11 -13.99
CA PRO A 157 -7.85 2.28 -12.55
C PRO A 157 -6.43 2.68 -12.14
N SER A 158 -5.42 2.24 -12.88
CA SER A 158 -4.01 2.54 -12.59
C SER A 158 -3.61 3.98 -12.86
N THR A 159 -4.37 4.72 -13.67
CA THR A 159 -4.06 6.12 -14.03
C THR A 159 -4.89 7.13 -13.24
N ALA A 160 -5.68 6.64 -12.28
CA ALA A 160 -6.52 7.45 -11.42
C ALA A 160 -5.70 8.34 -10.46
N ASP A 161 -5.87 9.65 -10.58
CA ASP A 161 -5.34 10.67 -9.67
C ASP A 161 -6.49 11.38 -8.93
N PHE A 162 -6.48 11.27 -7.60
CA PHE A 162 -7.46 11.88 -6.70
C PHE A 162 -6.96 13.20 -6.10
N GLY A 163 -6.03 13.91 -6.75
CA GLY A 163 -5.65 15.27 -6.38
C GLY A 163 -4.89 15.42 -5.06
N GLY A 164 -4.50 14.30 -4.44
CA GLY A 164 -3.69 14.22 -3.23
C GLY A 164 -4.17 15.15 -2.12
N TRP A 165 -3.29 16.05 -1.69
CA TRP A 165 -3.55 17.01 -0.60
C TRP A 165 -4.74 17.96 -0.83
N ARG A 166 -5.24 18.09 -2.08
CA ARG A 166 -6.40 18.94 -2.38
C ARG A 166 -7.73 18.31 -2.00
N GLN A 167 -7.76 17.00 -1.77
CA GLN A 167 -8.97 16.24 -1.44
C GLN A 167 -8.71 15.45 -0.15
N THR A 168 -9.02 16.09 0.98
CA THR A 168 -8.86 15.55 2.32
C THR A 168 -10.20 15.08 2.88
N ALA A 169 -10.16 14.32 3.97
CA ALA A 169 -11.37 13.86 4.65
C ALA A 169 -12.28 15.04 5.04
N ASP A 170 -11.71 16.18 5.44
CA ASP A 170 -12.47 17.35 5.88
C ASP A 170 -13.25 18.06 4.79
N ASN A 171 -12.75 18.05 3.53
CA ASN A 171 -13.40 18.77 2.44
C ASN A 171 -14.19 17.87 1.48
N CYS A 172 -13.90 16.57 1.45
CA CYS A 172 -14.58 15.60 0.60
C CYS A 172 -15.64 14.78 1.33
N VAL A 173 -15.60 14.70 2.67
CA VAL A 173 -16.50 13.82 3.44
C VAL A 173 -17.49 14.63 4.26
N THR A 174 -18.77 14.42 3.99
CA THR A 174 -19.89 14.94 4.78
C THR A 174 -20.49 13.82 5.62
N ASP A 175 -20.52 14.01 6.95
CA ASP A 175 -21.18 13.08 7.87
C ASP A 175 -22.70 13.28 7.79
N LEU A 176 -23.43 12.21 7.45
CA LEU A 176 -24.89 12.20 7.38
C LEU A 176 -25.53 11.67 8.68
N GLY A 177 -24.72 11.30 9.66
CA GLY A 177 -25.12 10.63 10.89
C GLY A 177 -25.39 9.14 10.70
N LYS A 178 -25.60 8.43 11.82
CA LYS A 178 -25.87 6.97 11.84
C LYS A 178 -24.79 6.16 11.11
N ASN A 179 -23.52 6.54 11.25
CA ASN A 179 -22.37 5.93 10.57
C ASN A 179 -22.43 6.01 9.03
N LYS A 180 -23.20 6.95 8.47
CA LYS A 180 -23.31 7.16 7.03
C LYS A 180 -22.53 8.39 6.62
N TYR A 181 -21.78 8.27 5.53
CA TYR A 181 -20.90 9.31 5.01
C TYR A 181 -21.17 9.51 3.52
N LEU A 182 -21.30 10.77 3.12
CA LEU A 182 -21.32 11.18 1.73
C LEU A 182 -19.92 11.64 1.36
N VAL A 183 -19.31 11.00 0.36
CA VAL A 183 -17.99 11.35 -0.15
C VAL A 183 -18.13 11.94 -1.54
N GLU A 184 -17.69 13.18 -1.70
CA GLU A 184 -17.73 13.93 -2.95
C GLU A 184 -16.34 14.42 -3.33
N GLY A 185 -16.00 14.28 -4.60
CA GLY A 185 -14.69 14.65 -5.09
C GLY A 185 -14.59 14.56 -6.60
N TRP A 186 -13.37 14.63 -7.10
CA TRP A 186 -13.03 14.44 -8.50
C TRP A 186 -11.84 13.49 -8.63
N VAL A 187 -11.80 12.82 -9.78
CA VAL A 187 -10.68 11.96 -10.17
C VAL A 187 -10.33 12.24 -11.61
N ASP A 188 -9.03 12.41 -11.87
CA ASP A 188 -8.48 12.48 -13.21
C ASP A 188 -8.04 11.07 -13.61
N SER A 189 -8.54 10.56 -14.73
CA SER A 189 -8.15 9.23 -15.22
C SER A 189 -8.21 9.15 -16.74
N GLU A 190 -7.43 8.26 -17.32
CA GLU A 190 -7.42 8.09 -18.78
C GLU A 190 -8.64 7.31 -19.26
N ASN A 191 -9.24 7.79 -20.35
CA ASN A 191 -10.25 7.05 -21.09
C ASN A 191 -9.62 6.06 -22.10
N SER A 192 -10.44 5.38 -22.89
CA SER A 192 -9.98 4.41 -23.90
C SER A 192 -9.14 5.00 -25.04
N PHE A 193 -9.06 6.33 -25.14
CA PHE A 193 -8.25 7.04 -26.12
C PHE A 193 -6.94 7.60 -25.53
N GLY A 194 -6.63 7.28 -24.26
CA GLY A 194 -5.44 7.79 -23.57
C GLY A 194 -5.53 9.28 -23.21
N ALA A 195 -6.71 9.88 -23.26
CA ALA A 195 -6.92 11.25 -22.80
C ALA A 195 -7.30 11.25 -21.32
N THR A 196 -6.63 12.08 -20.52
CA THR A 196 -6.99 12.33 -19.13
C THR A 196 -8.28 13.13 -19.05
N VAL A 197 -9.30 12.54 -18.42
CA VAL A 197 -10.61 13.17 -18.22
C VAL A 197 -10.85 13.33 -16.72
N ARG A 198 -11.23 14.55 -16.32
CA ARG A 198 -11.69 14.84 -14.96
C ARG A 198 -13.14 14.40 -14.79
N THR A 199 -13.38 13.54 -13.82
CA THR A 199 -14.72 13.04 -13.49
C THR A 199 -15.04 13.39 -12.04
N SER A 200 -16.13 14.10 -11.82
CA SER A 200 -16.67 14.30 -10.48
C SER A 200 -17.41 13.04 -10.04
N PHE A 201 -17.22 12.63 -8.78
CA PHE A 201 -17.87 11.48 -8.20
C PHE A 201 -18.57 11.85 -6.90
N SER A 202 -19.65 11.13 -6.59
CA SER A 202 -20.38 11.22 -5.33
C SER A 202 -20.81 9.80 -4.93
N VAL A 203 -20.47 9.37 -3.71
CA VAL A 203 -20.75 8.02 -3.21
C VAL A 203 -21.19 8.08 -1.75
N LYS A 204 -22.21 7.29 -1.39
CA LYS A 204 -22.66 7.16 -0.01
C LYS A 204 -22.24 5.83 0.57
N VAL A 205 -21.53 5.88 1.69
CA VAL A 205 -20.95 4.73 2.36
C VAL A 205 -21.42 4.67 3.81
N GLU A 206 -21.58 3.47 4.34
CA GLU A 206 -21.94 3.20 5.72
C GLU A 206 -20.82 2.43 6.40
N HIS A 207 -20.41 2.89 7.57
CA HIS A 207 -19.49 2.17 8.43
C HIS A 207 -20.29 1.17 9.28
N ALA A 208 -20.07 -0.12 9.02
CA ALA A 208 -20.78 -1.23 9.67
C ALA A 208 -20.11 -1.72 10.97
N GLY A 209 -19.00 -1.11 11.38
CA GLY A 209 -18.18 -1.51 12.54
C GLY A 209 -17.00 -2.41 12.15
N ASP A 210 -15.98 -2.49 13.02
CA ASP A 210 -14.78 -3.34 12.83
C ASP A 210 -14.12 -3.19 11.44
N ASP A 211 -13.90 -1.94 11.00
CA ASP A 211 -13.36 -1.58 9.67
C ASP A 211 -14.19 -2.05 8.46
N MET A 212 -15.42 -2.52 8.70
CA MET A 212 -16.31 -2.92 7.63
C MET A 212 -17.04 -1.70 7.06
N TRP A 213 -16.98 -1.55 5.75
CA TRP A 213 -17.66 -0.51 5.00
C TRP A 213 -18.64 -1.11 3.99
N ARG A 214 -19.78 -0.45 3.83
CA ARG A 214 -20.83 -0.84 2.89
C ARG A 214 -21.20 0.33 1.99
N VAL A 215 -21.31 0.09 0.69
CA VAL A 215 -21.87 1.07 -0.24
C VAL A 215 -23.40 1.09 -0.08
N ILE A 216 -23.94 2.25 0.27
CA ILE A 216 -25.39 2.47 0.35
C ILE A 216 -25.92 2.86 -1.04
N GLU A 217 -25.24 3.80 -1.67
CA GLU A 217 -25.54 4.28 -3.02
C GLU A 217 -24.25 4.26 -3.83
N GLY A 218 -24.31 3.62 -5.01
CA GLY A 218 -23.16 3.48 -5.90
C GLY A 218 -22.58 4.82 -6.35
N PRO A 219 -21.32 4.85 -6.81
CA PRO A 219 -20.68 6.08 -7.23
C PRO A 219 -21.39 6.69 -8.44
N THR A 220 -21.92 7.88 -8.26
CA THR A 220 -22.46 8.68 -9.35
C THR A 220 -21.32 9.44 -10.00
N MET A 221 -20.99 9.08 -11.24
CA MET A 221 -19.86 9.63 -12.00
C MET A 221 -20.37 10.62 -13.05
N LYS A 222 -19.85 11.85 -13.04
CA LYS A 222 -20.17 12.88 -14.04
C LYS A 222 -18.87 13.41 -14.62
N ALA A 223 -18.62 13.13 -15.90
CA ALA A 223 -17.50 13.71 -16.62
C ALA A 223 -17.70 15.22 -16.75
N ARG A 224 -16.62 15.99 -16.55
CA ARG A 224 -16.61 17.45 -16.66
C ARG A 224 -15.90 17.90 -17.92
#